data_AF-X5S566-F1
#
_entry.id   AF-X5S566-F1
#
_cell.length_a   1.000
_cell.length_b   1.000
_cell.length_c   1.000
_cell.angle_alpha   90.00
_cell.angle_beta   90.00
_cell.angle_gamma   90.00
#
_symmetry.space_group_name_H-M   'P 1'
#
loop_
_entity.id
_entity.type
_entity.pdbx_description
1 polymer ?
#
loop_
_entity_poly.entity_id
_entity_poly.type
_entity_poly.pdbx_seq_one_letter_code
_entity_poly.pdbx_strand_id
1 'polypeptide(L)'
;MTTTPADPLVSGLIADAKLVANYGRYGVFKDSSLFAAIGNAEKLDDATASQPEVVNLQTVFNDCSGTVPFATLAALRSGWSPGDMSRKTALATYFLVALSVLFMVVTGRLTYIYNKGVAINSELIEIDNNDFSARFGQAIRQVWATKKQLSSASSEQASTTDLTLLKDAYYNSEDSLHALDQRFSSLVRRAQGFMTEDAQFPIWGMQWMYCKFYSTSTADGVAAGQAQYSQQGAIDQFCDQPLGVSKSTPPDKLKELPNQPDAYCAQINTEKKNPNNLEGTSSEKVTDVNADFDEATRSLQCDGVITIAPNSIYTLTAQIKTLDEVLSPYALWILPAFYGALGAIMFHMRMILNPLLPNPPLSRLIHRIALGALAGMVLAWFVAPGTKLGEEASGIGFSLFTFSFLFGFSLDIFFTILDQFVSMSVAGIKKFGSSTVA
;
A
#
# COMPACT_ATOMS: atom_id res chain seq x y z
N MET A 1 51.92 -55.35 -22.05
CA MET A 1 51.66 -53.99 -21.57
C MET A 1 50.33 -54.03 -20.86
N THR A 2 50.38 -54.24 -19.55
CA THR A 2 49.22 -54.29 -18.66
C THR A 2 48.92 -52.86 -18.22
N THR A 3 47.89 -52.25 -18.78
CA THR A 3 47.38 -50.96 -18.28
C THR A 3 46.69 -51.24 -16.95
N THR A 4 47.37 -50.91 -15.85
CA THR A 4 46.79 -50.91 -14.51
C THR A 4 45.54 -50.01 -14.51
N PRO A 5 44.40 -50.43 -13.94
CA PRO A 5 43.22 -49.58 -13.90
C PRO A 5 43.52 -48.34 -13.05
N ALA A 6 43.44 -47.16 -13.67
CA ALA A 6 43.61 -45.88 -12.98
C ALA A 6 42.71 -45.82 -11.74
N ASP A 7 43.28 -45.45 -10.60
CA ASP A 7 42.54 -45.33 -9.34
C ASP A 7 41.32 -44.40 -9.52
N PRO A 8 40.08 -44.86 -9.23
CA PRO A 8 38.86 -44.06 -9.39
C PRO A 8 38.90 -42.77 -8.54
N LEU A 9 39.66 -42.74 -7.45
CA LEU A 9 39.83 -41.56 -6.62
C LEU A 9 40.69 -40.50 -7.31
N VAL A 10 41.77 -40.92 -7.96
CA VAL A 10 42.69 -40.00 -8.65
C VAL A 10 42.06 -39.43 -9.91
N SER A 11 41.35 -40.28 -10.67
CA SER A 11 40.58 -39.82 -11.83
C SER A 11 39.45 -38.84 -11.46
N GLY A 12 38.75 -39.08 -10.35
CA GLY A 12 37.76 -38.15 -9.80
C GLY A 12 38.35 -36.81 -9.37
N LEU A 13 39.50 -36.83 -8.67
CA LEU A 13 40.21 -35.63 -8.24
C LEU A 13 40.67 -34.78 -9.43
N ILE A 14 41.22 -35.41 -10.48
CA ILE A 14 41.63 -34.72 -11.71
C ILE A 14 40.42 -34.10 -12.42
N ALA A 15 39.28 -34.81 -12.47
CA ALA A 15 38.05 -34.29 -13.07
C ALA A 15 37.53 -33.04 -12.33
N ASP A 16 37.46 -33.09 -10.99
CA ASP A 16 37.07 -31.95 -10.17
C ASP A 16 38.06 -30.78 -10.30
N ALA A 17 39.37 -31.06 -10.31
CA ALA A 17 40.40 -30.03 -10.49
C ALA A 17 40.28 -29.34 -11.85
N LYS A 18 39.96 -30.06 -12.92
CA LYS A 18 39.69 -29.48 -14.25
C LYS A 18 38.46 -28.58 -14.26
N LEU A 19 37.38 -28.95 -13.57
CA LEU A 19 36.19 -28.11 -13.46
C LEU A 19 36.51 -26.78 -12.77
N VAL A 20 37.23 -26.84 -11.65
CA VAL A 20 37.67 -25.65 -10.90
C VAL A 20 38.66 -24.82 -11.72
N ALA A 21 39.61 -25.44 -12.41
CA ALA A 21 40.57 -24.75 -13.28
C ALA A 21 39.88 -24.03 -14.46
N ASN A 22 38.86 -24.64 -15.07
CA ASN A 22 38.07 -24.00 -16.12
C ASN A 22 37.32 -22.76 -15.61
N TYR A 23 36.78 -22.81 -14.39
CA TYR A 23 36.21 -21.64 -13.74
C TYR A 23 37.28 -20.57 -13.43
N GLY A 24 38.48 -21.00 -13.01
CA GLY A 24 39.64 -20.15 -12.77
C GLY A 24 40.10 -19.29 -13.95
N ARG A 25 39.86 -19.75 -15.19
CA ARG A 25 40.21 -19.04 -16.43
C ARG A 25 39.53 -17.67 -16.57
N TYR A 26 38.45 -17.43 -15.85
CA TYR A 26 37.76 -16.15 -15.82
C TYR A 26 38.40 -15.13 -14.86
N GLY A 27 39.67 -15.34 -14.45
CA GLY A 27 40.44 -14.41 -13.62
C GLY A 27 40.21 -14.56 -12.12
N VAL A 28 39.65 -15.70 -11.68
CA VAL A 28 39.38 -15.98 -10.25
C VAL A 28 40.66 -16.35 -9.51
N PHE A 29 41.57 -17.07 -10.17
CA PHE A 29 42.87 -17.46 -9.60
C PHE A 29 43.98 -16.57 -10.11
N LYS A 30 44.87 -16.15 -9.21
CA LYS A 30 46.03 -15.32 -9.53
C LYS A 30 47.23 -16.15 -10.02
N ASP A 31 47.31 -17.41 -9.60
CA ASP A 31 48.47 -18.26 -9.83
C ASP A 31 48.16 -19.42 -10.78
N SER A 32 49.10 -19.76 -11.67
CA SER A 32 49.00 -20.88 -12.61
C SER A 32 49.33 -22.25 -11.99
N SER A 33 49.50 -22.30 -10.66
CA SER A 33 49.90 -23.49 -9.91
C SER A 33 48.92 -24.66 -10.09
N LEU A 34 47.60 -24.39 -10.13
CA LEU A 34 46.58 -25.40 -10.35
C LEU A 34 46.69 -26.05 -11.73
N PHE A 35 46.93 -25.26 -12.78
CA PHE A 35 47.10 -25.78 -14.14
C PHE A 35 48.37 -26.64 -14.27
N ALA A 36 49.46 -26.23 -13.60
CA ALA A 36 50.71 -27.00 -13.56
C ALA A 36 50.55 -28.32 -12.79
N ALA A 37 49.84 -28.30 -11.65
CA ALA A 37 49.57 -29.49 -10.86
C ALA A 37 48.70 -30.52 -11.61
N ILE A 38 47.68 -30.07 -12.34
CA ILE A 38 46.85 -30.95 -13.20
C ILE A 38 47.72 -31.60 -14.28
N GLY A 39 48.53 -30.80 -14.99
CA GLY A 39 49.39 -31.31 -16.06
C GLY A 39 50.49 -32.27 -15.60
N ASN A 40 50.93 -32.19 -14.35
CA ASN A 40 51.88 -33.14 -13.76
C ASN A 40 51.20 -34.44 -13.33
N ALA A 41 49.98 -34.37 -12.78
CA ALA A 41 49.21 -35.54 -12.39
C ALA A 41 48.71 -36.37 -13.60
N GLU A 42 48.42 -35.73 -14.74
CA GLU A 42 48.00 -36.41 -15.98
C GLU A 42 49.11 -37.20 -16.68
N LYS A 43 50.39 -36.88 -16.41
CA LYS A 43 51.54 -37.55 -17.03
C LYS A 43 51.91 -38.87 -16.36
N LEU A 44 51.22 -39.24 -15.27
CA LEU A 44 51.49 -40.46 -14.53
C LEU A 44 50.71 -41.61 -15.17
N ASP A 45 51.44 -42.58 -15.73
CA ASP A 45 50.87 -43.80 -16.33
C ASP A 45 50.23 -44.73 -15.28
N ASP A 46 50.64 -44.64 -14.01
CA ASP A 46 50.13 -45.47 -12.90
C ASP A 46 49.83 -44.59 -11.67
N ALA A 47 48.72 -43.85 -11.72
CA ALA A 47 48.41 -42.82 -10.74
C ALA A 47 47.81 -43.42 -9.46
N THR A 48 48.60 -43.42 -8.38
CA THR A 48 48.17 -43.89 -7.04
C THR A 48 48.02 -42.70 -6.09
N ALA A 49 47.03 -42.71 -5.19
CA ALA A 49 46.75 -41.61 -4.26
C ALA A 49 47.94 -41.16 -3.38
N SER A 50 48.94 -42.03 -3.17
CA SER A 50 50.14 -41.73 -2.37
C SER A 50 51.28 -41.05 -3.13
N GLN A 51 51.15 -40.88 -4.45
CA GLN A 51 52.21 -40.25 -5.25
C GLN A 51 52.36 -38.76 -4.93
N PRO A 52 53.60 -38.24 -4.90
CA PRO A 52 53.87 -36.86 -4.53
C PRO A 52 53.19 -35.85 -5.45
N GLU A 53 53.03 -36.16 -6.75
CA GLU A 53 52.29 -35.27 -7.66
C GLU A 53 50.79 -35.22 -7.37
N VAL A 54 50.18 -36.34 -6.97
CA VAL A 54 48.74 -36.42 -6.63
C VAL A 54 48.45 -35.70 -5.31
N VAL A 55 49.32 -35.84 -4.31
CA VAL A 55 49.24 -35.11 -3.04
C VAL A 55 49.42 -33.60 -3.26
N ASN A 56 50.33 -33.20 -4.15
CA ASN A 56 50.50 -31.81 -4.54
C ASN A 56 49.25 -31.26 -5.24
N LEU A 57 48.65 -32.04 -6.16
CA LEU A 57 47.38 -31.69 -6.80
C LEU A 57 46.28 -31.50 -5.76
N GLN A 58 46.13 -32.41 -4.80
CA GLN A 58 45.11 -32.32 -3.75
C GLN A 58 45.30 -31.06 -2.89
N THR A 59 46.55 -30.72 -2.56
CA THR A 59 46.89 -29.53 -1.75
C THR A 59 46.51 -28.26 -2.50
N VAL A 60 47.00 -28.10 -3.74
CA VAL A 60 46.71 -26.92 -4.57
C VAL A 60 45.22 -26.82 -4.91
N PHE A 61 44.56 -27.96 -5.16
CA PHE A 61 43.11 -28.01 -5.37
C PHE A 61 42.34 -27.54 -4.14
N ASN A 62 42.70 -28.01 -2.94
CA ASN A 62 42.05 -27.59 -1.70
C ASN A 62 42.19 -26.07 -1.49
N ASP A 63 43.39 -25.52 -1.69
CA ASP A 63 43.64 -24.08 -1.58
C ASP A 63 42.82 -23.27 -2.59
N CYS A 64 42.79 -23.68 -3.86
CA CYS A 64 41.99 -23.01 -4.88
C CYS A 64 40.48 -23.17 -4.63
N SER A 65 40.03 -24.36 -4.20
CA SER A 65 38.62 -24.64 -3.92
C SER A 65 38.08 -23.82 -2.75
N GLY A 66 38.93 -23.50 -1.75
CA GLY A 66 38.56 -22.63 -0.63
C GLY A 66 38.23 -21.20 -1.04
N THR A 67 38.71 -20.75 -2.20
CA THR A 67 38.37 -19.42 -2.76
C THR A 67 37.07 -19.42 -3.59
N VAL A 68 36.59 -20.60 -4.01
CA VAL A 68 35.37 -20.73 -4.81
C VAL A 68 34.18 -20.95 -3.87
N PRO A 69 33.08 -20.19 -4.00
CA PRO A 69 31.89 -20.42 -3.20
C PRO A 69 31.36 -21.86 -3.39
N PHE A 70 30.97 -22.52 -2.30
CA PHE A 70 30.47 -23.90 -2.35
C PHE A 70 29.31 -24.09 -3.35
N ALA A 71 28.41 -23.09 -3.44
CA ALA A 71 27.30 -23.11 -4.39
C ALA A 71 27.78 -23.16 -5.86
N THR A 72 28.86 -22.46 -6.18
CA THR A 72 29.49 -22.46 -7.50
C THR A 72 30.16 -23.81 -7.77
N LEU A 73 30.87 -24.37 -6.79
CA LEU A 73 31.50 -25.69 -6.91
C LEU A 73 30.45 -26.79 -7.18
N ALA A 74 29.34 -26.77 -6.42
CA ALA A 74 28.23 -27.70 -6.61
C ALA A 74 27.57 -27.52 -8.01
N ALA A 75 27.42 -26.27 -8.46
CA ALA A 75 26.88 -25.97 -9.79
C ALA A 75 27.82 -26.48 -10.91
N LEU A 76 29.13 -26.26 -10.79
CA LEU A 76 30.14 -26.76 -11.73
C LEU A 76 30.08 -28.28 -11.85
N ARG A 77 29.97 -29.01 -10.73
CA ARG A 77 29.78 -30.47 -10.72
C ARG A 77 28.48 -30.92 -11.38
N SER A 78 27.43 -30.10 -11.31
CA SER A 78 26.14 -30.37 -11.98
C SER A 78 26.12 -30.01 -13.49
N GLY A 79 27.24 -29.54 -14.04
CA GLY A 79 27.38 -29.22 -15.47
C GLY A 79 27.12 -27.76 -15.84
N TRP A 80 27.00 -26.85 -14.86
CA TRP A 80 26.91 -25.41 -15.13
C TRP A 80 28.28 -24.84 -15.54
N SER A 81 28.30 -23.89 -16.48
CA SER A 81 29.51 -23.13 -16.83
C SER A 81 29.25 -21.61 -16.86
N PRO A 82 30.25 -20.76 -16.55
CA PRO A 82 30.09 -19.32 -16.58
C PRO A 82 29.70 -18.81 -17.97
N GLY A 83 28.61 -18.04 -18.05
CA GLY A 83 28.10 -17.52 -19.32
C GLY A 83 27.28 -18.50 -20.16
N ASP A 84 26.89 -19.67 -19.61
CA ASP A 84 25.97 -20.58 -20.30
C ASP A 84 24.59 -19.92 -20.50
N MET A 85 24.36 -19.44 -21.72
CA MET A 85 23.10 -18.87 -22.22
C MET A 85 22.13 -19.94 -22.72
N SER A 86 22.05 -21.08 -22.04
CA SER A 86 21.01 -22.08 -22.30
C SER A 86 19.62 -21.42 -22.33
N ARG A 87 18.77 -21.82 -23.30
CA ARG A 87 17.42 -21.25 -23.49
C ARG A 87 16.59 -21.24 -22.20
N LYS A 88 16.77 -22.26 -21.35
CA LYS A 88 16.09 -22.35 -20.05
C LYS A 88 16.54 -21.23 -19.10
N THR A 89 17.84 -20.96 -19.03
CA THR A 89 18.44 -19.92 -18.19
C THR A 89 18.04 -18.53 -18.70
N ALA A 90 18.07 -18.31 -20.01
CA ALA A 90 17.61 -17.05 -20.61
C ALA A 90 16.13 -16.78 -20.32
N LEU A 91 15.26 -17.79 -20.49
CA LEU A 91 13.82 -17.67 -20.23
C LEU A 91 13.54 -17.40 -18.74
N ALA A 92 14.28 -18.06 -17.84
CA ALA A 92 14.20 -17.76 -16.40
C ALA A 92 14.60 -16.31 -16.10
N THR A 93 15.69 -15.81 -16.70
CA THR A 93 16.11 -14.41 -16.53
C THR A 93 15.06 -13.43 -17.04
N TYR A 94 14.50 -13.63 -18.24
CA TYR A 94 13.45 -12.77 -18.77
C TYR A 94 12.18 -12.80 -17.91
N PHE A 95 11.81 -13.97 -17.39
CA PHE A 95 10.70 -14.10 -16.46
C PHE A 95 10.95 -13.29 -15.17
N LEU A 96 12.17 -13.32 -14.62
CA LEU A 96 12.53 -12.53 -13.44
C LEU A 96 12.48 -11.02 -13.71
N VAL A 97 12.90 -10.59 -14.89
CA VAL A 97 12.77 -9.19 -15.32
C VAL A 97 11.31 -8.78 -15.45
N ALA A 98 10.48 -9.62 -16.07
CA ALA A 98 9.04 -9.34 -16.16
C ALA A 98 8.39 -9.27 -14.77
N LEU A 99 8.75 -10.19 -13.87
CA LEU A 99 8.26 -10.22 -12.49
C LEU A 99 8.67 -8.95 -11.72
N SER A 100 9.91 -8.48 -11.89
CA SER A 100 10.38 -7.26 -11.20
C SER A 100 9.67 -6.01 -11.69
N VAL A 101 9.46 -5.89 -13.01
CA VAL A 101 8.71 -4.77 -13.60
C VAL A 101 7.27 -4.80 -13.12
N LEU A 102 6.63 -5.98 -13.07
CA LEU A 102 5.29 -6.14 -12.53
C LEU A 102 5.22 -5.70 -11.06
N PHE A 103 6.15 -6.15 -10.21
CA PHE A 103 6.21 -5.75 -8.81
C PHE A 103 6.40 -4.23 -8.66
N MET A 104 7.26 -3.62 -9.47
CA MET A 104 7.47 -2.17 -9.45
C MET A 104 6.19 -1.40 -9.81
N VAL A 105 5.45 -1.86 -10.84
CA VAL A 105 4.16 -1.26 -11.23
C VAL A 105 3.11 -1.41 -10.12
N VAL A 106 3.01 -2.59 -9.52
CA VAL A 106 2.06 -2.86 -8.42
C VAL A 106 2.39 -2.00 -7.19
N THR A 107 3.65 -1.96 -6.76
CA THR A 107 4.09 -1.12 -5.64
C THR A 107 3.82 0.35 -5.93
N GLY A 108 4.13 0.84 -7.13
CA GLY A 108 3.85 2.23 -7.52
C GLY A 108 2.36 2.57 -7.47
N ARG A 109 1.49 1.65 -7.92
CA ARG A 109 0.04 1.84 -7.84
C ARG A 109 -0.46 1.86 -6.40
N LEU A 110 0.02 0.96 -5.54
CA LEU A 110 -0.33 0.92 -4.12
C LEU A 110 0.12 2.20 -3.40
N THR A 111 1.33 2.69 -3.69
CA THR A 111 1.83 3.96 -3.14
C THR A 111 1.01 5.15 -3.60
N TYR A 112 0.57 5.17 -4.87
CA TYR A 112 -0.31 6.22 -5.37
C TYR A 112 -1.65 6.25 -4.61
N ILE A 113 -2.28 5.09 -4.42
CA ILE A 113 -3.56 4.97 -3.69
C ILE A 113 -3.38 5.39 -2.23
N TYR A 114 -2.31 4.92 -1.58
CA TYR A 114 -2.00 5.33 -0.20
C TYR A 114 -1.84 6.85 -0.08
N ASN A 115 -1.02 7.47 -0.94
CA ASN A 115 -0.79 8.92 -0.91
C ASN A 115 -2.07 9.71 -1.21
N LYS A 116 -2.92 9.23 -2.12
CA LYS A 116 -4.23 9.83 -2.40
C LYS A 116 -5.12 9.81 -1.16
N GLY A 117 -5.19 8.68 -0.47
CA GLY A 117 -5.99 8.56 0.75
C GLY A 117 -5.43 9.39 1.92
N VAL A 118 -4.10 9.44 2.11
CA VAL A 118 -3.47 10.30 3.11
C VAL A 118 -3.75 11.78 2.84
N ALA A 119 -3.69 12.22 1.58
CA ALA A 119 -4.02 13.60 1.21
C ALA A 119 -5.48 13.93 1.57
N ILE A 120 -6.42 13.06 1.21
CA ILE A 120 -7.84 13.23 1.57
C ILE A 120 -8.01 13.26 3.09
N ASN A 121 -7.39 12.33 3.82
CA ASN A 121 -7.48 12.28 5.28
C ASN A 121 -6.94 13.56 5.92
N SER A 122 -5.81 14.08 5.44
CA SER A 122 -5.25 15.34 5.94
C SER A 122 -6.16 16.55 5.67
N GLU A 123 -6.81 16.61 4.50
CA GLU A 123 -7.81 17.64 4.20
C GLU A 123 -9.03 17.52 5.13
N LEU A 124 -9.49 16.30 5.46
CA LEU A 124 -10.60 16.11 6.41
C LEU A 124 -10.20 16.53 7.83
N ILE A 125 -9.00 16.13 8.31
CA ILE A 125 -8.50 16.49 9.64
C ILE A 125 -8.34 18.01 9.76
N GLU A 126 -7.85 18.69 8.72
CA GLU A 126 -7.75 20.16 8.70
C GLU A 126 -9.13 20.82 8.84
N ILE A 127 -10.16 20.27 8.20
CA ILE A 127 -11.53 20.78 8.30
C ILE A 127 -12.13 20.50 9.69
N ASP A 128 -11.91 19.31 10.25
CA ASP A 128 -12.38 18.93 11.59
C ASP A 128 -11.77 19.84 12.67
N ASN A 129 -10.45 20.04 12.62
CA ASN A 129 -9.71 20.87 13.58
C ASN A 129 -10.03 22.37 13.51
N ASN A 130 -10.61 22.85 12.40
CA ASN A 130 -10.93 24.27 12.20
C ASN A 130 -12.32 24.69 12.70
N ASP A 131 -12.99 23.85 13.52
CA ASP A 131 -14.38 24.04 13.96
C ASP A 131 -15.32 24.32 12.78
N PHE A 132 -15.17 23.56 11.69
CA PHE A 132 -15.96 23.77 10.47
C PHE A 132 -17.46 23.81 10.74
N SER A 133 -17.95 22.94 11.64
CA SER A 133 -19.35 22.93 12.08
C SER A 133 -19.80 24.28 12.64
N ALA A 134 -18.98 24.90 13.51
CA ALA A 134 -19.29 26.19 14.10
C ALA A 134 -19.26 27.31 13.05
N ARG A 135 -18.27 27.31 12.14
CA ARG A 135 -18.15 28.31 11.07
C ARG A 135 -19.27 28.21 10.06
N PHE A 136 -19.63 26.99 9.65
CA PHE A 136 -20.74 26.74 8.75
C PHE A 136 -22.07 27.18 9.40
N GLY A 137 -22.26 26.86 10.68
CA GLY A 137 -23.42 27.33 11.45
C GLY A 137 -23.49 28.85 11.59
N GLN A 138 -22.36 29.53 11.80
CA GLN A 138 -22.28 30.99 11.81
C GLN A 138 -22.61 31.61 10.45
N ALA A 139 -22.10 31.02 9.35
CA ALA A 139 -22.37 31.48 8.00
C ALA A 139 -23.86 31.36 7.64
N ILE A 140 -24.52 30.25 7.99
CA ILE A 140 -25.97 30.08 7.84
C ILE A 140 -26.72 31.20 8.56
N ARG A 141 -26.37 31.46 9.83
CA ARG A 141 -27.02 32.51 10.63
C ARG A 141 -26.81 33.90 10.04
N GLN A 142 -25.63 34.18 9.48
CA GLN A 142 -25.32 35.45 8.83
C GLN A 142 -26.14 35.67 7.56
N VAL A 143 -26.26 34.63 6.71
CA VAL A 143 -27.12 34.69 5.51
C VAL A 143 -28.59 34.88 5.90
N TRP A 144 -29.04 34.19 6.95
CA TRP A 144 -30.41 34.33 7.43
C TRP A 144 -30.71 35.72 8.00
N ALA A 145 -29.80 36.26 8.82
CA ALA A 145 -29.93 37.60 9.38
C ALA A 145 -29.97 38.68 8.29
N THR A 146 -29.10 38.59 7.28
CA THR A 146 -29.07 39.55 6.16
C THR A 146 -30.30 39.42 5.27
N LYS A 147 -30.80 38.20 5.02
CA LYS A 147 -32.08 37.95 4.32
C LYS A 147 -33.25 38.59 5.06
N LYS A 148 -33.31 38.46 6.38
CA LYS A 148 -34.36 39.04 7.21
C LYS A 148 -34.30 40.57 7.21
N GLN A 149 -33.11 41.15 7.34
CA GLN A 149 -32.89 42.61 7.26
C GLN A 149 -33.28 43.18 5.89
N LEU A 150 -32.96 42.47 4.81
CA LEU A 150 -33.37 42.85 3.46
C LEU A 150 -34.90 42.83 3.30
N SER A 151 -35.56 41.81 3.86
CA SER A 151 -37.02 41.70 3.82
C SER A 151 -37.73 42.80 4.62
N SER A 152 -37.21 43.16 5.81
CA SER A 152 -37.77 44.23 6.62
C SER A 152 -37.55 45.60 5.97
N ALA A 153 -36.35 45.86 5.45
CA ALA A 153 -36.03 47.10 4.74
C ALA A 153 -36.88 47.28 3.46
N SER A 154 -37.18 46.19 2.76
CA SER A 154 -38.09 46.20 1.61
C SER A 154 -39.54 46.48 2.01
N SER A 155 -39.98 46.06 3.19
CA SER A 155 -41.34 46.32 3.69
C SER A 155 -41.54 47.73 4.25
N GLU A 156 -40.47 48.34 4.76
CA GLU A 156 -40.46 49.69 5.36
C GLU A 156 -40.15 50.81 4.37
N GLN A 157 -40.09 50.52 3.06
CA GLN A 157 -39.75 51.50 1.99
C GLN A 157 -38.42 52.24 2.26
N ALA A 158 -37.37 51.49 2.64
CA ALA A 158 -36.03 52.03 2.84
C ALA A 158 -35.45 52.71 1.57
N SER A 159 -34.45 53.56 1.75
CA SER A 159 -33.81 54.29 0.65
C SER A 159 -33.19 53.31 -0.38
N THR A 160 -33.16 53.70 -1.66
CA THR A 160 -32.63 52.85 -2.74
C THR A 160 -31.17 52.46 -2.51
N THR A 161 -30.38 53.35 -1.91
CA THR A 161 -28.96 53.13 -1.61
C THR A 161 -28.76 52.11 -0.48
N ASP A 162 -29.59 52.17 0.56
CA ASP A 162 -29.55 51.21 1.67
C ASP A 162 -29.98 49.82 1.21
N LEU A 163 -31.00 49.76 0.34
CA LEU A 163 -31.47 48.49 -0.24
C LEU A 163 -30.39 47.83 -1.10
N THR A 164 -29.62 48.60 -1.89
CA THR A 164 -28.50 48.06 -2.67
C THR A 164 -27.37 47.53 -1.80
N LEU A 165 -27.01 48.26 -0.73
CA LEU A 165 -25.97 47.82 0.20
C LEU A 165 -26.34 46.51 0.92
N LEU A 166 -27.59 46.40 1.38
CA LEU A 166 -28.12 45.19 2.02
C LEU A 166 -28.18 44.01 1.05
N LYS A 167 -28.50 44.27 -0.22
CA LYS A 167 -28.51 43.24 -1.27
C LYS A 167 -27.09 42.73 -1.57
N ASP A 168 -26.11 43.62 -1.65
CA ASP A 168 -24.70 43.23 -1.84
C ASP A 168 -24.16 42.44 -0.63
N ALA A 169 -24.51 42.84 0.59
CA ALA A 169 -24.14 42.13 1.81
C ALA A 169 -24.76 40.72 1.87
N TYR A 170 -26.01 40.58 1.42
CA TYR A 170 -26.69 39.29 1.30
C TYR A 170 -25.98 38.37 0.30
N TYR A 171 -25.74 38.82 -0.94
CA TYR A 171 -25.09 37.99 -1.95
C TYR A 171 -23.65 37.61 -1.61
N ASN A 172 -22.89 38.50 -0.97
CA ASN A 172 -21.54 38.17 -0.50
C ASN A 172 -21.56 37.08 0.59
N SER A 173 -22.53 37.15 1.51
CA SER A 173 -22.72 36.14 2.53
C SER A 173 -23.17 34.80 1.92
N GLU A 174 -24.04 34.85 0.90
CA GLU A 174 -24.51 33.69 0.15
C GLU A 174 -23.37 32.98 -0.60
N ASP A 175 -22.54 33.74 -1.33
CA ASP A 175 -21.40 33.20 -2.08
C ASP A 175 -20.36 32.55 -1.15
N SER A 176 -20.09 33.19 -0.01
CA SER A 176 -19.21 32.63 1.03
C SER A 176 -19.73 31.31 1.60
N LEU A 177 -21.05 31.21 1.85
CA LEU A 177 -21.68 29.97 2.33
C LEU A 177 -21.66 28.87 1.27
N HIS A 178 -21.97 29.23 0.02
CA HIS A 178 -21.98 28.30 -1.10
C HIS A 178 -20.58 27.74 -1.41
N ALA A 179 -19.53 28.57 -1.34
CA ALA A 179 -18.15 28.11 -1.49
C ALA A 179 -17.74 27.09 -0.40
N LEU A 180 -18.19 27.29 0.85
CA LEU A 180 -17.96 26.34 1.95
C LEU A 180 -18.71 25.02 1.72
N ASP A 181 -19.97 25.07 1.30
CA ASP A 181 -20.80 23.89 0.97
C ASP A 181 -20.18 23.08 -0.18
N GLN A 182 -19.74 23.74 -1.25
CA GLN A 182 -19.08 23.08 -2.38
C GLN A 182 -17.76 22.42 -1.97
N ARG A 183 -16.93 23.09 -1.17
CA ARG A 183 -15.66 22.52 -0.69
C ARG A 183 -15.93 21.26 0.13
N PHE A 184 -16.87 21.30 1.07
CA PHE A 184 -17.22 20.15 1.91
C PHE A 184 -17.81 19.00 1.08
N SER A 185 -18.81 19.27 0.24
CA SER A 185 -19.46 18.22 -0.57
C SER A 185 -18.47 17.53 -1.51
N SER A 186 -17.55 18.29 -2.11
CA SER A 186 -16.51 17.73 -2.96
C SER A 186 -15.54 16.84 -2.19
N LEU A 187 -15.20 17.21 -0.96
CA LEU A 187 -14.27 16.44 -0.13
C LEU A 187 -14.91 15.13 0.35
N VAL A 188 -16.15 15.19 0.84
CA VAL A 188 -16.90 14.00 1.26
C VAL A 188 -17.08 13.03 0.10
N ARG A 189 -17.44 13.52 -1.11
CA ARG A 189 -17.53 12.66 -2.30
C ARG A 189 -16.19 12.03 -2.67
N ARG A 190 -15.10 12.79 -2.59
CA ARG A 190 -13.74 12.26 -2.84
C ARG A 190 -13.37 11.18 -1.82
N ALA A 191 -13.66 11.39 -0.54
CA ALA A 191 -13.44 10.43 0.53
C ALA A 191 -14.23 9.14 0.33
N GLN A 192 -15.53 9.26 0.05
CA GLN A 192 -16.40 8.12 -0.21
C GLN A 192 -15.96 7.35 -1.45
N GLY A 193 -15.71 8.03 -2.57
CA GLY A 193 -15.22 7.40 -3.80
C GLY A 193 -13.89 6.68 -3.59
N PHE A 194 -12.98 7.25 -2.80
CA PHE A 194 -11.73 6.58 -2.43
C PHE A 194 -11.99 5.29 -1.64
N MET A 195 -12.86 5.33 -0.64
CA MET A 195 -13.17 4.16 0.19
C MET A 195 -13.88 3.04 -0.60
N THR A 196 -14.81 3.39 -1.49
CA THR A 196 -15.64 2.41 -2.19
C THR A 196 -15.02 1.86 -3.46
N GLU A 197 -14.20 2.64 -4.17
CA GLU A 197 -13.66 2.26 -5.48
C GLU A 197 -12.15 1.99 -5.40
N ASP A 198 -11.36 2.99 -5.00
CA ASP A 198 -9.90 2.94 -5.10
C ASP A 198 -9.25 2.04 -4.03
N ALA A 199 -9.70 2.12 -2.79
CA ALA A 199 -9.09 1.39 -1.67
C ALA A 199 -9.50 -0.09 -1.63
N GLN A 200 -10.70 -0.40 -2.12
CA GLN A 200 -11.23 -1.76 -2.17
C GLN A 200 -10.61 -2.58 -3.31
N PHE A 201 -10.35 -1.94 -4.46
CA PHE A 201 -9.75 -2.59 -5.63
C PHE A 201 -8.46 -1.88 -6.07
N PRO A 202 -7.37 -1.98 -5.29
CA PRO A 202 -6.18 -1.20 -5.54
C PRO A 202 -5.41 -1.59 -6.81
N ILE A 203 -5.60 -2.83 -7.29
CA ILE A 203 -4.93 -3.37 -8.47
C ILE A 203 -5.95 -3.49 -9.61
N TRP A 204 -5.52 -3.08 -10.80
CA TRP A 204 -6.29 -3.20 -12.04
C TRP A 204 -6.83 -4.62 -12.23
N GLY A 205 -8.10 -4.72 -12.59
CA GLY A 205 -8.75 -6.00 -12.84
C GLY A 205 -9.20 -6.76 -11.59
N MET A 206 -8.88 -6.32 -10.37
CA MET A 206 -9.45 -6.94 -9.16
C MET A 206 -10.97 -6.79 -9.09
N GLN A 207 -11.52 -5.63 -9.47
CA GLN A 207 -12.98 -5.46 -9.56
C GLN A 207 -13.60 -6.43 -10.56
N TRP A 208 -13.02 -6.54 -11.77
CA TRP A 208 -13.49 -7.49 -12.78
C TRP A 208 -13.40 -8.95 -12.30
N MET A 209 -12.28 -9.32 -11.68
CA MET A 209 -12.07 -10.67 -11.14
C MET A 209 -13.04 -10.98 -9.99
N TYR A 210 -13.27 -10.01 -9.11
CA TYR A 210 -14.27 -10.09 -8.04
C TYR A 210 -15.67 -10.30 -8.63
N CYS A 211 -16.09 -9.46 -9.57
CA CYS A 211 -17.39 -9.59 -10.22
C CYS A 211 -17.56 -10.92 -10.97
N LYS A 212 -16.50 -11.42 -11.62
CA LYS A 212 -16.53 -12.73 -12.28
C LYS A 212 -16.62 -13.90 -11.29
N PHE A 213 -15.92 -13.81 -10.16
CA PHE A 213 -15.93 -14.85 -9.12
C PHE A 213 -17.29 -14.93 -8.41
N TYR A 214 -17.92 -13.79 -8.14
CA TYR A 214 -19.21 -13.75 -7.44
C TYR A 214 -20.44 -13.89 -8.36
N SER A 215 -20.33 -13.60 -9.66
CA SER A 215 -21.39 -13.91 -10.64
C SER A 215 -21.47 -15.40 -11.01
N THR A 216 -20.41 -16.17 -10.76
CA THR A 216 -20.38 -17.62 -11.04
C THR A 216 -20.88 -18.47 -9.86
N SER A 217 -20.79 -17.95 -8.63
CA SER A 217 -21.29 -18.65 -7.43
C SER A 217 -22.81 -18.55 -7.23
N THR A 218 -23.50 -17.66 -7.95
CA THR A 218 -24.98 -17.58 -7.96
C THR A 218 -25.63 -18.53 -8.96
N ALA A 219 -24.84 -19.20 -9.82
CA ALA A 219 -25.34 -20.17 -10.80
C ALA A 219 -25.57 -21.57 -10.21
N ASP A 220 -24.93 -21.91 -9.09
CA ASP A 220 -25.20 -23.16 -8.36
C ASP A 220 -26.11 -22.88 -7.16
N GLY A 221 -27.40 -23.12 -7.37
CA GLY A 221 -28.45 -22.90 -6.38
C GLY A 221 -28.20 -23.64 -5.08
N VAL A 222 -27.74 -22.91 -4.07
CA VAL A 222 -27.80 -23.33 -2.67
C VAL A 222 -28.58 -22.27 -1.91
N ALA A 223 -29.78 -22.66 -1.47
CA ALA A 223 -30.61 -21.88 -0.59
C ALA A 223 -29.88 -21.63 0.73
N ALA A 224 -29.52 -20.38 1.01
CA ALA A 224 -29.12 -19.96 2.35
C ALA A 224 -29.85 -18.67 2.75
N GLY A 225 -30.24 -18.66 4.03
CA GLY A 225 -31.19 -17.73 4.60
C GLY A 225 -30.71 -16.28 4.70
N GLN A 226 -31.53 -15.48 5.37
CA GLN A 226 -31.59 -14.02 5.54
C GLN A 226 -30.28 -13.24 5.79
N ALA A 227 -29.11 -13.87 5.84
CA ALA A 227 -27.80 -13.20 5.89
C ALA A 227 -27.24 -12.79 4.50
N GLN A 228 -27.75 -13.33 3.39
CA GLN A 228 -27.22 -13.05 2.05
C GLN A 228 -27.68 -11.72 1.42
N TYR A 229 -28.78 -11.11 1.88
CA TYR A 229 -29.33 -9.89 1.26
C TYR A 229 -28.42 -8.65 1.37
N SER A 230 -27.58 -8.56 2.41
CA SER A 230 -26.67 -7.41 2.58
C SER A 230 -25.41 -7.51 1.72
N GLN A 231 -24.99 -8.74 1.40
CA GLN A 231 -23.78 -9.01 0.62
C GLN A 231 -24.08 -8.99 -0.88
N GLN A 232 -25.25 -9.51 -1.30
CA GLN A 232 -25.70 -9.43 -2.70
C GLN A 232 -25.85 -7.98 -3.18
N GLY A 233 -26.54 -7.13 -2.40
CA GLY A 233 -26.75 -5.73 -2.77
C GLY A 233 -25.47 -4.88 -2.80
N ALA A 234 -24.41 -5.29 -2.09
CA ALA A 234 -23.10 -4.68 -2.25
C ALA A 234 -22.44 -5.12 -3.56
N ILE A 235 -22.51 -6.40 -3.92
CA ILE A 235 -21.93 -6.95 -5.15
C ILE A 235 -22.58 -6.33 -6.40
N ASP A 236 -23.91 -6.25 -6.45
CA ASP A 236 -24.66 -5.67 -7.57
C ASP A 236 -24.26 -4.19 -7.80
N GLN A 237 -24.13 -3.43 -6.71
CA GLN A 237 -23.70 -2.03 -6.74
C GLN A 237 -22.28 -1.81 -7.33
N PHE A 238 -21.38 -2.79 -7.20
CA PHE A 238 -20.01 -2.71 -7.72
C PHE A 238 -19.83 -3.33 -9.11
N CYS A 239 -20.70 -4.26 -9.49
CA CYS A 239 -20.55 -5.08 -10.69
C CYS A 239 -21.44 -4.66 -11.87
N ASP A 240 -22.47 -3.84 -11.63
CA ASP A 240 -23.40 -3.36 -12.68
C ASP A 240 -22.94 -2.09 -13.41
N GLN A 241 -21.73 -1.58 -13.18
CA GLN A 241 -21.20 -0.45 -13.97
C GLN A 241 -20.47 -0.92 -15.25
N PRO A 242 -20.94 -0.53 -16.45
CA PRO A 242 -20.32 -0.95 -17.71
C PRO A 242 -18.93 -0.30 -17.91
N LEU A 243 -17.99 -1.11 -18.41
CA LEU A 243 -16.65 -0.71 -18.85
C LEU A 243 -16.73 0.25 -20.06
N GLY A 244 -16.90 1.54 -19.80
CA GLY A 244 -16.86 2.57 -20.82
C GLY A 244 -17.46 3.87 -20.29
N VAL A 245 -16.60 4.90 -20.18
CA VAL A 245 -16.91 6.33 -19.95
C VAL A 245 -18.36 6.65 -19.59
N SER A 246 -18.61 7.06 -18.34
CA SER A 246 -19.46 8.20 -17.94
C SER A 246 -20.17 7.98 -16.60
N LYS A 247 -20.21 9.06 -15.80
CA LYS A 247 -21.14 9.36 -14.70
C LYS A 247 -21.32 8.25 -13.65
N SER A 248 -20.57 8.40 -12.55
CA SER A 248 -20.87 7.72 -11.30
C SER A 248 -22.32 8.00 -10.89
N THR A 249 -23.16 6.98 -11.07
CA THR A 249 -24.42 6.86 -10.35
C THR A 249 -24.02 6.44 -8.93
N PRO A 250 -24.36 7.21 -7.88
CA PRO A 250 -23.91 6.92 -6.53
C PRO A 250 -24.48 5.60 -6.01
N PRO A 251 -23.74 4.89 -5.15
CA PRO A 251 -24.17 3.64 -4.53
C PRO A 251 -25.51 3.79 -3.77
N ASP A 252 -26.43 2.84 -3.97
CA ASP A 252 -27.81 2.81 -3.46
C ASP A 252 -27.96 2.74 -1.92
N LYS A 253 -26.86 2.84 -1.16
CA LYS A 253 -26.88 3.13 0.29
C LYS A 253 -26.65 4.60 0.64
N LEU A 254 -26.62 5.46 -0.38
CA LEU A 254 -26.74 6.92 -0.25
C LEU A 254 -28.15 7.40 -0.63
N LYS A 255 -29.18 6.55 -0.51
CA LYS A 255 -30.59 6.95 -0.68
C LYS A 255 -31.19 7.65 0.54
N GLU A 256 -30.39 7.84 1.59
CA GLU A 256 -30.70 8.74 2.70
C GLU A 256 -29.60 9.80 2.92
N LEU A 257 -29.05 10.34 1.84
CA LEU A 257 -29.01 11.80 1.80
C LEU A 257 -30.37 12.18 1.19
N PRO A 258 -31.25 12.95 1.86
CA PRO A 258 -32.53 13.30 1.27
C PRO A 258 -32.27 14.18 0.05
N ASN A 259 -32.07 13.55 -1.11
CA ASN A 259 -32.21 14.13 -2.43
C ASN A 259 -33.70 14.36 -2.69
N GLN A 260 -34.33 15.12 -1.81
CA GLN A 260 -35.69 15.59 -1.98
C GLN A 260 -35.84 17.02 -1.47
N PRO A 261 -35.14 18.00 -2.08
CA PRO A 261 -35.60 19.38 -1.97
C PRO A 261 -37.04 19.48 -2.52
N ASP A 262 -37.38 18.75 -3.57
CA ASP A 262 -38.62 18.98 -4.33
C ASP A 262 -39.92 18.60 -3.57
N ALA A 263 -39.93 17.50 -2.80
CA ALA A 263 -41.12 17.10 -2.03
C ALA A 263 -41.25 17.83 -0.68
N TYR A 264 -40.12 18.20 -0.08
CA TYR A 264 -40.05 18.83 1.24
C TYR A 264 -40.21 20.36 1.16
N CYS A 265 -39.75 20.98 0.08
CA CYS A 265 -39.95 22.40 -0.21
C CYS A 265 -41.34 22.69 -0.82
N ALA A 266 -42.00 21.69 -1.42
CA ALA A 266 -43.38 21.80 -1.89
C ALA A 266 -44.40 22.00 -0.76
N GLN A 267 -44.18 21.40 0.42
CA GLN A 267 -45.08 21.54 1.58
C GLN A 267 -45.14 22.98 2.14
N ILE A 268 -44.04 23.75 2.00
CA ILE A 268 -43.92 25.13 2.51
C ILE A 268 -44.80 26.12 1.72
N ASN A 269 -44.97 25.88 0.41
CA ASN A 269 -45.84 26.71 -0.44
C ASN A 269 -47.33 26.53 -0.11
N THR A 270 -47.70 25.41 0.52
CA THR A 270 -49.05 25.16 1.01
C THR A 270 -49.32 25.82 2.37
N GLU A 271 -48.36 25.85 3.29
CA GLU A 271 -48.51 26.52 4.60
C GLU A 271 -48.54 28.06 4.47
N LYS A 272 -47.77 28.64 3.55
CA LYS A 272 -47.87 30.09 3.24
C LYS A 272 -49.21 30.52 2.64
N LYS A 273 -50.07 29.57 2.22
CA LYS A 273 -51.37 29.84 1.59
C LYS A 273 -52.56 29.70 2.52
N ASN A 274 -52.39 29.25 3.77
CA ASN A 274 -53.50 29.04 4.69
C ASN A 274 -53.18 29.57 6.09
N PRO A 275 -53.51 30.84 6.41
CA PRO A 275 -53.11 31.49 7.66
C PRO A 275 -53.83 30.97 8.93
N ASN A 276 -54.57 29.86 8.86
CA ASN A 276 -55.53 29.49 9.91
C ASN A 276 -55.27 28.18 10.65
N ASN A 277 -54.10 27.54 10.52
CA ASN A 277 -53.80 26.31 11.29
C ASN A 277 -52.47 26.39 12.07
N LEU A 278 -52.24 27.49 12.79
CA LEU A 278 -51.37 27.50 13.97
C LEU A 278 -52.20 27.84 15.21
N GLU A 279 -53.04 26.89 15.65
CA GLU A 279 -53.46 26.86 17.05
C GLU A 279 -52.42 26.08 17.84
N GLY A 280 -51.63 26.81 18.62
CA GLY A 280 -50.53 26.23 19.38
C GLY A 280 -49.71 27.24 20.18
N THR A 281 -50.40 28.09 20.95
CA THR A 281 -49.85 28.83 22.11
C THR A 281 -48.95 30.03 21.82
N SER A 282 -49.54 31.22 21.91
CA SER A 282 -48.83 32.46 22.24
C SER A 282 -48.25 32.38 23.65
N SER A 283 -46.92 32.31 23.78
CA SER A 283 -46.24 32.79 24.98
C SER A 283 -44.78 33.11 24.67
N GLU A 284 -44.42 34.36 24.95
CA GLU A 284 -43.08 34.90 25.17
C GLU A 284 -41.98 34.74 24.10
N LYS A 285 -41.35 35.89 23.81
CA LYS A 285 -40.03 36.02 23.20
C LYS A 285 -38.98 35.20 23.97
N VAL A 286 -38.84 33.94 23.64
CA VAL A 286 -37.57 33.24 23.72
C VAL A 286 -37.30 32.81 22.29
N THR A 287 -36.43 33.55 21.61
CA THR A 287 -35.87 33.09 20.34
C THR A 287 -35.16 31.78 20.62
N ASP A 288 -35.84 30.67 20.38
CA ASP A 288 -35.22 29.35 20.41
C ASP A 288 -34.19 29.34 19.27
N VAL A 289 -32.93 29.50 19.66
CA VAL A 289 -31.78 29.62 18.75
C VAL A 289 -31.67 28.40 17.83
N ASN A 290 -32.22 27.27 18.27
CA ASN A 290 -32.23 26.03 17.49
C ASN A 290 -33.36 26.04 16.46
N ALA A 291 -34.55 26.54 16.81
CA ALA A 291 -35.67 26.65 15.86
C ALA A 291 -35.39 27.64 14.73
N ASP A 292 -34.78 28.80 15.03
CA ASP A 292 -34.37 29.80 14.02
C ASP A 292 -33.25 29.26 13.11
N PHE A 293 -32.37 28.42 13.64
CA PHE A 293 -31.32 27.76 12.87
C PHE A 293 -31.87 26.68 11.92
N ASP A 294 -32.82 25.87 12.40
CA ASP A 294 -33.48 24.84 11.59
C ASP A 294 -34.32 25.47 10.46
N GLU A 295 -35.03 26.56 10.75
CA GLU A 295 -35.77 27.33 9.75
C GLU A 295 -34.84 27.96 8.71
N ALA A 296 -33.73 28.58 9.14
CA ALA A 296 -32.72 29.15 8.26
C ALA A 296 -32.13 28.10 7.31
N THR A 297 -31.70 26.96 7.86
CA THR A 297 -31.13 25.86 7.10
C THR A 297 -32.14 25.35 6.06
N ARG A 298 -33.39 25.13 6.48
CA ARG A 298 -34.45 24.62 5.61
C ARG A 298 -34.76 25.59 4.47
N SER A 299 -34.83 26.89 4.74
CA SER A 299 -35.05 27.89 3.69
C SER A 299 -33.91 27.91 2.68
N LEU A 300 -32.66 27.85 3.14
CA LEU A 300 -31.48 27.93 2.26
C LEU A 300 -31.29 26.68 1.41
N GLN A 301 -31.68 25.50 1.91
CA GLN A 301 -31.74 24.27 1.11
C GLN A 301 -32.75 24.36 -0.02
N CYS A 302 -33.94 24.90 0.26
CA CYS A 302 -34.98 25.08 -0.75
C CYS A 302 -34.63 26.12 -1.81
N ASP A 303 -33.86 27.15 -1.43
CA ASP A 303 -33.35 28.16 -2.35
C ASP A 303 -32.13 27.65 -3.16
N GLY A 304 -31.62 26.44 -2.86
CA GLY A 304 -30.48 25.83 -3.55
C GLY A 304 -29.11 26.39 -3.14
N VAL A 305 -29.06 27.22 -2.08
CA VAL A 305 -27.84 27.86 -1.57
C VAL A 305 -26.93 26.86 -0.88
N ILE A 306 -27.52 25.86 -0.21
CA ILE A 306 -26.78 24.77 0.43
C ILE A 306 -27.35 23.42 -0.04
N THR A 307 -26.46 22.49 -0.34
CA THR A 307 -26.84 21.12 -0.76
C THR A 307 -26.74 20.12 0.39
N ILE A 308 -26.13 20.54 1.50
CA ILE A 308 -25.78 19.68 2.61
C ILE A 308 -26.70 19.97 3.81
N ALA A 309 -27.18 18.92 4.48
CA ALA A 309 -27.89 19.06 5.74
C ALA A 309 -26.89 19.11 6.90
N PRO A 310 -27.10 19.98 7.92
CA PRO A 310 -26.16 20.19 9.01
C PRO A 310 -25.91 18.92 9.84
N ASN A 311 -26.83 17.96 9.81
CA ASN A 311 -26.63 16.63 10.37
C ASN A 311 -25.52 15.82 9.65
N SER A 312 -25.21 16.07 8.38
CA SER A 312 -24.09 15.37 7.74
C SER A 312 -22.71 15.84 8.23
N ILE A 313 -22.60 16.98 8.92
CA ILE A 313 -21.32 17.51 9.42
C ILE A 313 -20.78 16.65 10.57
N TYR A 314 -21.64 16.10 11.44
CA TYR A 314 -21.21 15.19 12.50
C TYR A 314 -20.66 13.86 11.97
N THR A 315 -20.90 13.54 10.69
CA THR A 315 -20.36 12.33 10.05
C THR A 315 -18.88 12.48 9.66
N LEU A 316 -18.30 13.69 9.75
CA LEU A 316 -16.90 13.94 9.39
C LEU A 316 -15.93 13.16 10.28
N THR A 317 -16.12 13.19 11.60
CA THR A 317 -15.29 12.43 12.55
C THR A 317 -15.40 10.91 12.31
N ALA A 318 -16.59 10.44 11.93
CA ALA A 318 -16.78 9.04 11.55
C ALA A 318 -16.05 8.71 10.24
N GLN A 319 -16.08 9.60 9.24
CA GLN A 319 -15.37 9.43 7.98
C GLN A 319 -13.85 9.42 8.15
N ILE A 320 -13.30 10.31 8.98
CA ILE A 320 -11.86 10.32 9.34
C ILE A 320 -11.48 8.98 9.95
N LYS A 321 -12.25 8.49 10.92
CA LYS A 321 -11.97 7.20 11.56
C LYS A 321 -12.00 6.04 10.56
N THR A 322 -12.99 6.01 9.67
CA THR A 322 -13.06 4.95 8.65
C THR A 322 -11.94 5.02 7.62
N LEU A 323 -11.50 6.22 7.24
CA LEU A 323 -10.33 6.42 6.36
C LEU A 323 -9.05 5.94 7.03
N ASP A 324 -8.86 6.23 8.32
CA ASP A 324 -7.74 5.74 9.11
C ASP A 324 -7.70 4.21 9.18
N GLU A 325 -8.87 3.59 9.42
CA GLU A 325 -9.02 2.13 9.43
C GLU A 325 -8.66 1.49 8.09
N VAL A 326 -8.99 2.15 6.98
CA VAL A 326 -8.63 1.69 5.62
C VAL A 326 -7.16 1.94 5.30
N LEU A 327 -6.56 3.05 5.74
CA LEU A 327 -5.17 3.42 5.43
C LEU A 327 -4.13 2.72 6.31
N SER A 328 -4.49 2.40 7.56
CA SER A 328 -3.63 1.71 8.52
C SER A 328 -2.99 0.41 7.97
N PRO A 329 -3.74 -0.53 7.34
CA PRO A 329 -3.15 -1.74 6.78
C PRO A 329 -2.21 -1.44 5.60
N TYR A 330 -2.46 -0.38 4.83
CA TYR A 330 -1.55 0.04 3.75
C TYR A 330 -0.22 0.51 4.33
N ALA A 331 -0.24 1.37 5.34
CA ALA A 331 0.96 1.92 5.97
C ALA A 331 1.79 0.87 6.72
N LEU A 332 1.14 -0.04 7.44
CA LEU A 332 1.81 -0.94 8.39
C LEU A 332 2.08 -2.35 7.85
N TRP A 333 1.35 -2.80 6.82
CA TRP A 333 1.42 -4.18 6.35
C TRP A 333 1.75 -4.22 4.86
N ILE A 334 0.88 -3.64 4.02
CA ILE A 334 0.93 -3.86 2.57
C ILE A 334 2.14 -3.15 1.96
N LEU A 335 2.25 -1.83 2.09
CA LEU A 335 3.36 -1.10 1.45
C LEU A 335 4.72 -1.56 1.96
N PRO A 336 4.97 -1.65 3.29
CA PRO A 336 6.27 -2.11 3.78
C PRO A 336 6.68 -3.48 3.26
N ALA A 337 5.73 -4.42 3.16
CA ALA A 337 5.96 -5.73 2.56
C ALA A 337 6.36 -5.63 1.09
N PHE A 338 5.64 -4.84 0.30
CA PHE A 338 5.93 -4.68 -1.13
C PHE A 338 7.26 -3.96 -1.38
N TYR A 339 7.60 -2.95 -0.56
CA TYR A 339 8.90 -2.28 -0.63
C TYR A 339 10.05 -3.22 -0.23
N GLY A 340 9.88 -4.01 0.83
CA GLY A 340 10.87 -5.04 1.23
C GLY A 340 11.04 -6.14 0.19
N ALA A 341 9.94 -6.62 -0.41
CA ALA A 341 9.98 -7.55 -1.54
C ALA A 341 10.73 -6.97 -2.74
N LEU A 342 10.48 -5.70 -3.09
CA LEU A 342 11.15 -5.01 -4.20
C LEU A 342 12.66 -4.91 -3.94
N GLY A 343 13.06 -4.60 -2.70
CA GLY A 343 14.47 -4.63 -2.29
C GLY A 343 15.13 -6.00 -2.53
N ALA A 344 14.47 -7.07 -2.10
CA ALA A 344 14.96 -8.44 -2.29
C ALA A 344 15.08 -8.81 -3.79
N ILE A 345 14.12 -8.38 -4.62
CA ILE A 345 14.16 -8.57 -6.08
C ILE A 345 15.32 -7.79 -6.71
N MET A 346 15.54 -6.54 -6.32
CA MET A 346 16.64 -5.72 -6.84
C MET A 346 18.01 -6.37 -6.53
N PHE A 347 18.17 -6.93 -5.33
CA PHE A 347 19.38 -7.66 -4.99
C PHE A 347 19.62 -8.85 -5.95
N HIS A 348 18.57 -9.62 -6.28
CA HIS A 348 18.70 -10.72 -7.25
C HIS A 348 18.97 -10.23 -8.67
N MET A 349 18.38 -9.11 -9.11
CA MET A 349 18.75 -8.51 -10.39
C MET A 349 20.23 -8.17 -10.47
N ARG A 350 20.79 -7.59 -9.41
CA ARG A 350 22.23 -7.32 -9.32
C ARG A 350 23.05 -8.61 -9.38
N MET A 351 22.58 -9.68 -8.76
CA MET A 351 23.25 -10.98 -8.78
C MET A 351 23.28 -11.61 -10.18
N ILE A 352 22.19 -11.51 -10.93
CA ILE A 352 22.08 -12.03 -12.31
C ILE A 352 23.03 -11.32 -13.27
N LEU A 353 23.38 -10.04 -13.00
CA LEU A 353 24.37 -9.31 -13.78
C LEU A 353 25.81 -9.81 -13.56
N ASN A 354 26.06 -10.66 -12.56
CA ASN A 354 27.37 -11.24 -12.32
C ASN A 354 27.49 -12.61 -13.04
N PRO A 355 28.23 -12.70 -14.16
CA PRO A 355 28.31 -13.92 -14.96
C PRO A 355 29.09 -15.05 -14.28
N LEU A 356 29.79 -14.75 -13.18
CA LEU A 356 30.60 -15.70 -12.43
C LEU A 356 29.78 -16.50 -11.40
N LEU A 357 28.55 -16.10 -11.13
CA LEU A 357 27.71 -16.76 -10.14
C LEU A 357 26.57 -17.53 -10.84
N PRO A 358 26.29 -18.77 -10.42
CA PRO A 358 25.13 -19.49 -10.93
C PRO A 358 23.84 -18.80 -10.48
N ASN A 359 22.85 -18.75 -11.37
CA ASN A 359 21.53 -18.21 -11.04
C ASN A 359 20.86 -19.10 -9.97
N PRO A 360 20.34 -18.51 -8.88
CA PRO A 360 19.68 -19.27 -7.83
C PRO A 360 18.38 -19.91 -8.33
N PRO A 361 17.96 -21.06 -7.76
CA PRO A 361 16.70 -21.69 -8.10
C PRO A 361 15.50 -20.81 -7.70
N LEU A 362 14.40 -20.90 -8.46
CA LEU A 362 13.17 -20.14 -8.22
C LEU A 362 12.62 -20.31 -6.80
N SER A 363 12.76 -21.49 -6.21
CA SER A 363 12.33 -21.73 -4.83
C SER A 363 13.07 -20.84 -3.82
N ARG A 364 14.40 -20.70 -3.95
CA ARG A 364 15.22 -19.86 -3.07
C ARG A 364 14.89 -18.38 -3.27
N LEU A 365 14.62 -17.96 -4.50
CA LEU A 365 14.13 -16.61 -4.80
C LEU A 365 12.81 -16.33 -4.07
N ILE A 366 11.81 -17.21 -4.19
CA ILE A 366 10.50 -17.00 -3.55
C ILE A 366 10.64 -16.85 -2.04
N HIS A 367 11.44 -17.71 -1.39
CA HIS A 367 11.70 -17.60 0.05
C HIS A 367 12.39 -16.27 0.39
N ARG A 368 13.35 -15.82 -0.42
CA ARG A 368 14.03 -14.54 -0.19
C ARG A 368 13.09 -13.35 -0.36
N ILE A 369 12.23 -13.37 -1.38
CA ILE A 369 11.21 -12.32 -1.57
C ILE A 369 10.25 -12.29 -0.38
N ALA A 370 9.78 -13.46 0.07
CA ALA A 370 8.90 -13.57 1.24
C ALA A 370 9.57 -13.05 2.51
N LEU A 371 10.83 -13.42 2.76
CA LEU A 371 11.59 -12.92 3.91
C LEU A 371 11.84 -11.40 3.81
N GLY A 372 12.09 -10.87 2.61
CA GLY A 372 12.23 -9.43 2.38
C GLY A 372 10.93 -8.67 2.67
N ALA A 373 9.79 -9.23 2.27
CA ALA A 373 8.48 -8.69 2.58
C ALA A 373 8.22 -8.68 4.10
N LEU A 374 8.49 -9.79 4.78
CA LEU A 374 8.34 -9.89 6.23
C LEU A 374 9.26 -8.92 6.98
N ALA A 375 10.52 -8.79 6.54
CA ALA A 375 11.46 -7.83 7.13
C ALA A 375 10.96 -6.39 7.02
N GLY A 376 10.37 -6.02 5.88
CA GLY A 376 9.72 -4.72 5.69
C GLY A 376 8.54 -4.50 6.64
N MET A 377 7.65 -5.49 6.78
CA MET A 377 6.52 -5.43 7.73
C MET A 377 6.99 -5.25 9.18
N VAL A 378 7.95 -6.08 9.61
CA VAL A 378 8.50 -6.03 10.97
C VAL A 378 9.11 -4.66 11.24
N LEU A 379 9.86 -4.10 10.29
CA LEU A 379 10.44 -2.77 10.42
C LEU A 379 9.36 -1.69 10.59
N ALA A 380 8.25 -1.77 9.84
CA ALA A 380 7.15 -0.83 9.98
C ALA A 380 6.56 -0.83 11.40
N TRP A 381 6.40 -2.01 12.01
CA TRP A 381 5.88 -2.15 13.37
C TRP A 381 6.82 -1.60 14.43
N PHE A 382 8.14 -1.72 14.23
CA PHE A 382 9.14 -1.17 15.15
C PHE A 382 9.31 0.36 15.02
N VAL A 383 9.17 0.92 13.81
CA VAL A 383 9.36 2.35 13.56
C VAL A 383 8.12 3.18 13.89
N ALA A 384 6.92 2.61 13.73
CA ALA A 384 5.66 3.30 13.99
C ALA A 384 4.77 2.56 15.02
N PRO A 385 5.24 2.33 16.27
CA PRO A 385 4.45 1.67 17.31
C PRO A 385 3.44 2.67 17.89
N GLY A 386 2.35 2.94 17.15
CA GLY A 386 1.23 3.75 17.66
C GLY A 386 0.80 4.95 16.81
N THR A 387 1.20 5.03 15.54
CA THR A 387 0.71 6.10 14.66
C THR A 387 -0.78 5.93 14.38
N LYS A 388 -1.63 6.53 15.22
CA LYS A 388 -2.88 7.13 14.75
C LYS A 388 -2.44 8.17 13.72
N LEU A 389 -2.91 8.09 12.48
CA LEU A 389 -2.37 8.84 11.33
C LEU A 389 -2.79 10.32 11.34
N GLY A 390 -2.85 10.95 12.52
CA GLY A 390 -3.46 12.25 12.76
C GLY A 390 -2.51 13.45 12.81
N GLU A 391 -1.24 13.30 13.20
CA GLU A 391 -0.37 14.48 13.41
C GLU A 391 0.82 14.61 12.44
N GLU A 392 1.43 13.53 11.91
CA GLU A 392 2.64 13.66 11.06
C GLU A 392 2.76 12.58 9.96
N ALA A 393 1.63 12.09 9.43
CA ALA A 393 1.59 10.93 8.52
C ALA A 393 2.26 11.14 7.14
N SER A 394 2.49 12.37 6.69
CA SER A 394 3.04 12.67 5.36
C SER A 394 4.56 12.47 5.27
N GLY A 395 5.31 12.69 6.36
CA GLY A 395 6.77 12.55 6.40
C GLY A 395 7.26 11.13 6.76
N ILE A 396 6.49 10.42 7.58
CA ILE A 396 6.87 9.09 8.10
C ILE A 396 6.78 8.01 7.01
N GLY A 397 5.84 8.13 6.07
CA GLY A 397 5.64 7.12 5.02
C GLY A 397 6.88 6.93 4.13
N PHE A 398 7.47 8.02 3.62
CA PHE A 398 8.59 7.93 2.68
C PHE A 398 9.84 7.30 3.31
N SER A 399 10.18 7.69 4.55
CA SER A 399 11.33 7.14 5.26
C SER A 399 11.12 5.66 5.58
N LEU A 400 9.96 5.29 6.12
CA LEU A 400 9.59 3.92 6.46
C LEU A 400 9.63 2.99 5.24
N PHE A 401 9.10 3.42 4.10
CA PHE A 401 9.13 2.63 2.86
C PHE A 401 10.55 2.49 2.29
N THR A 402 11.36 3.56 2.38
CA THR A 402 12.77 3.53 1.97
C THR A 402 13.60 2.57 2.83
N PHE A 403 13.39 2.59 4.15
CA PHE A 403 14.05 1.64 5.06
C PHE A 403 13.57 0.21 4.83
N SER A 404 12.27 0.00 4.61
CA SER A 404 11.73 -1.33 4.28
C SER A 404 12.39 -1.91 3.04
N PHE A 405 12.54 -1.09 2.00
CA PHE A 405 13.27 -1.44 0.79
C PHE A 405 14.75 -1.78 1.06
N LEU A 406 15.44 -0.95 1.84
CA LEU A 406 16.86 -1.16 2.13
C LEU A 406 17.12 -2.45 2.92
N PHE A 407 16.25 -2.77 3.89
CA PHE A 407 16.31 -4.01 4.66
C PHE A 407 16.01 -5.23 3.79
N GLY A 408 15.02 -5.14 2.89
CA GLY A 408 14.76 -6.18 1.91
C GLY A 408 15.93 -6.43 0.95
N PHE A 409 16.61 -5.35 0.51
CA PHE A 409 17.81 -5.43 -0.32
C PHE A 409 18.99 -6.06 0.44
N SER A 410 19.16 -5.70 1.71
CA SER A 410 20.30 -6.07 2.56
C SER A 410 19.98 -7.21 3.54
N LEU A 411 19.06 -8.10 3.16
CA LEU A 411 18.51 -9.15 4.01
C LEU A 411 19.57 -10.06 4.65
N ASP A 412 20.64 -10.40 3.91
CA ASP A 412 21.72 -11.24 4.42
C ASP A 412 22.49 -10.55 5.56
N ILE A 413 22.73 -9.23 5.43
CA ILE A 413 23.39 -8.43 6.47
C ILE A 413 22.47 -8.30 7.68
N PHE A 414 21.17 -8.08 7.45
CA PHE A 414 20.18 -7.97 8.51
C PHE A 414 20.13 -9.23 9.39
N PHE A 415 20.03 -10.43 8.81
CA PHE A 415 20.04 -11.67 9.60
C PHE A 415 21.39 -11.90 10.28
N THR A 416 22.50 -11.54 9.64
CA THR A 416 23.82 -11.62 10.28
C THR A 416 23.88 -10.78 11.56
N ILE A 417 23.33 -9.56 11.52
CA ILE A 417 23.24 -8.67 12.69
C ILE A 417 22.32 -9.27 13.76
N LEU A 418 21.17 -9.83 13.38
CA LEU A 418 20.26 -10.49 14.31
C LEU A 418 20.91 -11.70 14.99
N ASP A 419 21.61 -12.56 14.24
CA ASP A 419 22.31 -13.72 14.78
C ASP A 419 23.41 -13.29 15.75
N GLN A 420 24.14 -12.22 15.43
CA GLN A 420 25.15 -11.63 16.31
C GLN A 420 24.50 -11.09 17.60
N PHE A 421 23.36 -10.41 17.48
CA PHE A 421 22.60 -9.92 18.64
C PHE A 421 22.10 -11.06 19.53
N VAL A 422 21.57 -12.14 18.94
CA VAL A 422 21.12 -13.33 19.68
C VAL A 422 22.29 -13.98 20.40
N SER A 423 23.43 -14.14 19.73
CA SER A 423 24.65 -14.70 20.32
C SER A 423 25.17 -13.87 21.50
N MET A 424 25.21 -12.53 21.34
CA MET A 424 25.56 -11.61 22.42
C MET A 424 24.58 -11.68 23.59
N SER A 425 23.28 -11.76 23.31
CA SER A 425 22.24 -11.87 24.34
C SER A 425 22.36 -13.16 25.15
N VAL A 426 22.59 -14.30 24.47
CA VAL A 426 22.82 -15.60 25.14
C VAL A 426 24.10 -15.56 25.98
N ALA A 427 25.17 -14.95 25.47
CA ALA A 427 26.42 -14.79 26.22
C ALA A 427 26.23 -13.89 27.47
N GLY A 428 25.43 -12.83 27.36
CA GLY A 428 25.05 -11.96 28.47
C GLY A 428 24.29 -12.72 29.57
N ILE A 429 23.27 -13.50 29.20
CA ILE A 429 22.46 -14.28 30.16
C ILE A 429 23.31 -15.35 30.87
N LYS A 430 24.23 -16.02 30.15
CA LYS A 430 25.17 -16.98 30.77
C LYS A 430 26.08 -16.32 31.82
N LYS A 431 26.46 -15.05 31.62
CA LYS A 431 27.27 -14.29 32.58
C LYS A 431 26.49 -13.96 33.87
N PHE A 432 25.19 -13.72 33.79
CA PHE A 432 24.34 -13.50 34.96
C PHE A 432 23.94 -14.79 35.68
N GLY A 433 23.78 -15.90 34.96
CA GLY A 433 23.51 -17.23 35.55
C GLY A 433 24.70 -17.89 36.25
N SER A 434 25.92 -17.37 36.05
CA SER A 434 27.16 -17.93 36.62
C SER A 434 27.58 -17.28 37.95
N SER A 435 26.88 -16.26 38.46
CA SER A 435 27.26 -15.54 39.69
C SER A 435 26.64 -16.11 40.98
N THR A 436 26.21 -17.37 41.01
CA THR A 436 25.73 -17.99 42.25
C THR A 436 26.16 -19.45 42.37
N VAL A 437 27.45 -19.67 42.54
CA VAL A 437 27.97 -20.71 43.46
C VAL A 437 29.31 -20.18 44.00
N ALA A 438 29.27 -19.55 45.17
CA ALA A 438 30.40 -19.36 46.07
C ALA A 438 29.99 -19.89 47.44
#